data_AF-A0A2V6Y3I5-F1
#
_entry.id   AF-A0A2V6Y3I5-F1
#
_cell.length_a   1.000
_cell.length_b   1.000
_cell.length_c   1.000
_cell.angle_alpha   90.00
_cell.angle_beta   90.00
_cell.angle_gamma   90.00
#
_symmetry.space_group_name_H-M   'P 1'
#
loop_
_entity.id
_entity.type
_entity.pdbx_description
1 polymer ?
#
loop_
_entity_poly.entity_id
_entity_poly.type
_entity_poly.pdbx_seq_one_letter_code
_entity_poly.pdbx_strand_id
1 'polypeptide(L)' 'MFTKLSLKNQVDDLLEQFAAFHQGRGDVTRAKLREAYDLLLLKVLSLLQDKDPALARDISASREALWDLLADPAKFANL' A
#
# COMPACT_ATOMS: atom_id res chain seq x y z
N MET A 1 -12.67 -7.24 18.03
CA MET A 1 -12.26 -7.28 16.61
C MET A 1 -12.13 -5.84 16.11
N PHE A 2 -10.92 -5.39 15.75
CA PHE A 2 -10.59 -4.01 15.35
C PHE A 2 -9.84 -3.93 14.00
N THR A 3 -9.68 -5.07 13.32
CA THR A 3 -8.71 -5.21 12.22
C THR A 3 -9.14 -4.55 10.90
N LYS A 4 -10.44 -4.53 10.57
CA LYS A 4 -10.92 -3.94 9.30
C LYS A 4 -10.79 -2.41 9.26
N LEU A 5 -11.18 -1.73 10.34
CA LEU A 5 -11.09 -0.26 10.41
C LEU A 5 -9.64 0.21 10.45
N SER A 6 -8.79 -0.49 11.20
CA SER A 6 -7.36 -0.16 11.27
C SER A 6 -6.66 -0.35 9.92
N LEU A 7 -7.01 -1.39 9.15
CA LEU A 7 -6.44 -1.61 7.82
C LEU A 7 -6.87 -0.50 6.85
N LYS A 8 -8.15 -0.13 6.86
CA LYS A 8 -8.65 0.96 6.03
C LYS A 8 -7.89 2.26 6.29
N ASN A 9 -7.75 2.64 7.56
CA ASN A 9 -7.02 3.86 7.92
C ASN A 9 -5.55 3.80 7.44
N GLN A 10 -4.88 2.66 7.59
CA GLN A 10 -3.49 2.52 7.12
C GLN A 10 -3.35 2.59 5.59
N VAL A 11 -4.36 2.15 4.84
CA VAL A 11 -4.41 2.35 3.38
C VAL A 11 -4.59 3.84 3.06
N ASP A 12 -5.57 4.49 3.68
CA ASP A 12 -5.88 5.90 3.46
C ASP A 12 -4.64 6.77 3.81
N ASP A 13 -3.99 6.52 4.95
CA ASP A 13 -2.74 7.18 5.38
C ASP A 13 -1.59 6.97 4.38
N LEU A 14 -1.46 5.78 3.79
CA LEU A 14 -0.43 5.49 2.80
C LEU A 14 -0.68 6.27 1.51
N LEU A 15 -1.94 6.33 1.05
CA LEU A 15 -2.31 7.09 -0.15
C LEU A 15 -2.07 8.59 0.03
N GLU A 16 -2.35 9.13 1.21
CA GLU A 16 -2.03 10.53 1.54
C GLU A 16 -0.53 10.81 1.46
N GLN A 17 0.31 9.89 1.96
CA GLN A 17 1.78 10.03 1.87
C GLN A 17 2.28 9.98 0.42
N PHE A 18 1.73 9.11 -0.43
CA PHE A 18 2.04 9.09 -1.87
C PHE A 18 1.61 10.40 -2.54
N ALA A 19 0.41 10.90 -2.24
CA ALA A 19 -0.08 12.16 -2.78
C ALA A 19 0.83 13.35 -2.39
N ALA A 20 1.25 13.42 -1.12
CA ALA A 20 2.18 14.44 -0.65
C ALA A 20 3.55 14.34 -1.37
N PHE A 21 4.11 13.13 -1.46
CA PHE A 21 5.37 12.86 -2.16
C PHE A 21 5.32 13.29 -3.64
N HIS A 22 4.25 12.93 -4.37
CA HIS A 22 4.09 13.29 -5.77
C HIS A 22 3.89 14.80 -5.99
N GLN A 23 3.35 15.51 -5.00
CA GLN A 23 3.24 16.97 -5.01
C GLN A 23 4.55 17.68 -4.60
N GLY A 24 5.63 16.92 -4.30
CA GLY A 24 6.87 17.47 -3.76
C GLY A 24 6.70 18.07 -2.36
N ARG A 25 5.68 17.64 -1.61
CA ARG A 25 5.35 18.12 -0.27
C ARG A 25 5.77 17.09 0.78
N GLY A 26 6.42 17.57 1.83
CA GLY A 26 6.79 16.77 3.01
C GLY A 26 8.15 16.07 2.91
N ASP A 27 8.67 15.64 4.06
CA ASP A 27 9.98 14.98 4.21
C ASP A 27 9.92 13.46 3.98
N VAL A 28 8.90 13.00 3.25
CA VAL A 28 8.71 11.57 2.95
C VAL A 28 9.58 11.24 1.76
N THR A 29 10.46 10.26 1.93
CA THR A 29 11.31 9.77 0.84
C THR A 29 10.66 8.56 0.18
N ARG A 30 11.02 8.27 -1.07
CA ARG A 30 10.60 7.04 -1.76
C ARG A 30 10.92 5.77 -0.94
N ALA A 31 12.02 5.77 -0.19
CA ALA A 31 12.39 4.66 0.69
C ALA A 31 11.38 4.49 1.84
N LYS A 32 10.96 5.58 2.48
CA LYS A 32 9.92 5.54 3.53
C LYS A 32 8.56 5.07 2.99
N LEU A 33 8.18 5.51 1.79
CA LEU A 33 6.97 5.02 1.11
C LEU A 33 7.05 3.52 0.85
N ARG A 34 8.23 3.03 0.41
CA ARG A 34 8.43 1.61 0.14
C ARG A 34 8.28 0.78 1.42
N GLU A 35 8.89 1.23 2.51
CA GLU A 35 8.76 0.57 3.81
C GLU A 35 7.30 0.54 4.30
N ALA A 36 6.60 1.67 4.24
CA ALA A 36 5.19 1.76 4.65
C ALA A 36 4.29 0.85 3.79
N TYR A 37 4.52 0.81 2.48
CA TYR A 37 3.85 -0.10 1.55
C TYR A 37 4.10 -1.57 1.89
N ASP A 38 5.36 -1.98 2.06
CA ASP A 38 5.72 -3.37 2.34
C ASP A 38 5.14 -3.84 3.69
N LEU A 39 5.15 -2.98 4.72
CA LEU A 39 4.53 -3.26 6.02
C LEU A 39 3.01 -3.42 5.93
N LEU A 40 2.34 -2.56 5.16
CA LEU A 40 0.90 -2.66 4.95
C LEU A 40 0.55 -3.95 4.20
N LEU A 41 1.33 -4.27 3.15
CA LEU A 41 1.13 -5.49 2.38
C LEU A 41 1.29 -6.75 3.23
N LEU A 42 2.32 -6.79 4.09
CA LEU A 42 2.51 -7.90 5.03
C LEU A 42 1.28 -8.09 5.94
N LYS A 43 0.71 -7.00 6.46
CA LYS A 43 -0.53 -7.05 7.26
C LYS A 43 -1.71 -7.58 6.45
N VAL A 44 -1.89 -7.11 5.21
CA VAL A 44 -2.95 -7.61 4.31
C VAL A 44 -2.80 -9.11 4.08
N LEU A 45 -1.60 -9.56 3.72
CA LEU A 45 -1.30 -10.98 3.48
C LEU A 45 -1.55 -11.82 4.73
N SER A 46 -1.12 -11.35 5.90
CA SER A 46 -1.35 -12.05 7.18
C SER A 46 -2.83 -12.17 7.54
N LEU A 47 -3.67 -11.22 7.11
CA LEU A 47 -5.12 -11.29 7.31
C LEU A 47 -5.81 -12.22 6.31
N LEU A 48 -5.26 -12.34 5.10
CA LEU A 48 -5.81 -13.15 4.02
C LEU A 48 -5.36 -14.60 4.07
N GLN A 49 -4.17 -14.90 4.61
CA GLN A 49 -3.63 -16.27 4.63
C GLN A 49 -4.61 -17.31 5.19
N ASP A 50 -5.41 -16.93 6.19
CA ASP A 50 -6.35 -17.83 6.87
C ASP A 50 -7.76 -17.82 6.25
N LYS A 51 -8.09 -16.82 5.42
CA LYS A 51 -9.46 -16.57 4.94
C LYS A 51 -9.61 -16.69 3.42
N ASP A 52 -8.58 -16.27 2.70
CA ASP A 52 -8.53 -16.25 1.24
C ASP A 52 -7.07 -16.37 0.77
N PRO A 53 -6.48 -17.59 0.85
CA PRO A 53 -5.10 -17.82 0.47
C PRO A 53 -4.85 -17.62 -1.04
N ALA A 54 -5.89 -17.76 -1.88
CA ALA A 54 -5.80 -17.48 -3.31
C ALA A 54 -5.58 -15.98 -3.54
N LEU A 55 -6.41 -15.13 -2.91
CA LEU A 55 -6.23 -13.69 -2.98
C LEU A 55 -4.89 -13.24 -2.37
N ALA A 56 -4.46 -13.85 -1.26
CA ALA A 56 -3.13 -13.56 -0.68
C ALA A 56 -1.99 -13.85 -1.68
N ARG A 57 -2.06 -14.98 -2.38
CA ARG A 57 -1.07 -15.35 -3.41
C ARG A 57 -1.07 -14.35 -4.56
N ASP A 58 -2.26 -14.00 -5.07
CA ASP A 58 -2.39 -13.13 -6.23
C ASP A 58 -1.94 -11.69 -5.90
N ILE A 59 -2.22 -11.19 -4.68
CA ILE A 59 -1.69 -9.91 -4.18
C ILE A 59 -0.17 -9.96 -4.04
N SER A 60 0.38 -11.04 -3.46
CA SER A 60 1.83 -11.21 -3.31
C SER A 60 2.54 -11.23 -4.67
N ALA A 61 1.99 -11.92 -5.66
CA ALA A 61 2.49 -11.94 -7.02
C ALA A 61 2.42 -10.56 -7.70
N SER A 62 1.44 -9.75 -7.33
CA SER A 62 1.22 -8.40 -7.88
C SER A 62 1.95 -7.29 -7.11
N ARG A 63 2.75 -7.62 -6.08
CA ARG A 63 3.42 -6.63 -5.20
C ARG A 63 4.13 -5.54 -5.97
N GLU A 64 5.04 -5.91 -6.87
CA GLU A 64 5.84 -4.90 -7.59
C GLU A 64 4.98 -4.10 -8.58
N ALA A 65 3.98 -4.73 -9.21
CA ALA A 65 3.07 -4.02 -10.10
C ALA A 65 2.22 -2.98 -9.36
N LEU A 66 1.74 -3.32 -8.14
CA LEU A 66 1.03 -2.38 -7.27
C LEU A 66 1.93 -1.25 -6.80
N TRP A 67 3.18 -1.54 -6.45
CA TRP A 67 4.17 -0.51 -6.12
C TRP A 67 4.43 0.42 -7.31
N ASP A 68 4.64 -0.12 -8.51
CA ASP A 68 4.87 0.68 -9.72
C ASP A 68 3.67 1.54 -10.12
N LEU A 69 2.47 1.14 -9.72
CA LEU A 69 1.25 1.93 -9.89
C LEU A 69 1.21 3.11 -8.90
N LEU A 70 1.56 2.86 -7.63
CA LEU A 70 1.53 3.87 -6.58
C LEU A 70 2.71 4.87 -6.68
N ALA A 71 3.89 4.38 -7.06
CA ALA A 71 5.13 5.15 -7.12
C ALA A 71 5.28 5.99 -8.40
N ASP A 72 4.42 5.77 -9.40
CA ASP A 72 4.36 6.59 -10.61
C ASP A 72 3.29 7.68 -10.45
N PRO A 73 3.64 8.97 -10.49
CA PRO A 73 2.68 10.05 -10.28
C PRO A 73 1.56 10.09 -11.32
N ALA A 74 1.86 9.72 -12.58
CA ALA A 74 0.87 9.75 -13.66
C ALA A 74 -0.11 8.58 -13.53
N LYS A 75 0.36 7.41 -13.09
CA LYS A 75 -0.52 6.27 -12.79
C LYS A 75 -1.33 6.50 -11.52
N PHE A 76 -0.69 7.03 -10.47
CA PHE A 76 -1.34 7.34 -9.20
C PHE A 76 -2.48 8.35 -9.35
N ALA A 77 -2.33 9.37 -10.21
CA ALA A 77 -3.37 10.35 -10.49
C ALA A 77 -4.63 9.78 -11.17
N ASN A 78 -4.56 8.55 -11.70
CA ASN A 78 -5.67 7.86 -12.37
C ASN A 78 -6.33 6.77 -11.51
N LEU A 79 -5.97 6.67 -10.21
CA LEU A 79 -6.61 5.78 -9.23
C LEU A 79 -7.92 6.35 -8.69
#